data_AF-A0A2M7B4N2-F1
#
_entry.id   AF-A0A2M7B4N2-F1
#
_cell.length_a   1.000
_cell.length_b   1.000
_cell.length_c   1.000
_cell.angle_alpha   90.00
_cell.angle_beta   90.00
_cell.angle_gamma   90.00
#
_symmetry.space_group_name_H-M   'P 1'
#
loop_
_entity.id
_entity.type
_entity.pdbx_description
1 polymer ?
#
loop_
_entity_poly.entity_id
_entity_poly.type
_entity_poly.pdbx_seq_one_letter_code
_entity_poly.pdbx_strand_id
1 'polypeptide(L)' 'MNVGMLWFDNDPRTTVLEKIDRAVVYYRSKYGYIPDICFVNPSMLNETPLLNPKVEVKPLPVIQPWNFWLVRK' A
#
# COMPACT_ATOMS: atom_id res chain seq x y z
N MET A 1 11.33 15.90 0.49
CA MET A 1 10.24 16.06 -0.49
C MET A 1 9.20 15.01 -0.18
N ASN A 2 7.98 15.40 0.17
CA ASN A 2 6.93 14.44 0.55
C ASN A 2 6.28 13.90 -0.73
N VAL A 3 6.64 12.67 -1.12
CA VAL A 3 6.11 12.04 -2.33
C VAL A 3 5.07 11.01 -1.93
N GLY A 4 3.82 11.28 -2.33
CA GLY A 4 2.68 10.39 -2.15
C GLY A 4 2.21 9.82 -3.50
N MET A 5 1.72 8.59 -3.48
CA MET A 5 1.06 7.97 -4.62
C MET A 5 -0.18 7.22 -4.15
N LEU A 6 -1.32 7.55 -4.77
CA LEU A 6 -2.53 6.74 -4.65
C LEU A 6 -2.47 5.62 -5.70
N TRP A 7 -2.62 4.39 -5.23
CA TRP A 7 -2.68 3.19 -6.05
C TRP A 7 -4.04 2.52 -5.87
N PHE A 8 -4.66 2.12 -6.98
CA PHE A 8 -5.94 1.42 -6.98
C PHE A 8 -5.73 0.03 -7.60
N ASP A 9 -6.14 -1.02 -6.86
CA ASP A 9 -6.11 -2.40 -7.35
C ASP A 9 -7.27 -3.19 -6.73
N ASN A 10 -8.31 -3.40 -7.53
CA ASN A 10 -9.51 -4.18 -7.16
C ASN A 10 -9.53 -5.60 -7.75
N ASP A 11 -8.40 -6.15 -8.22
CA ASP A 11 -8.36 -7.51 -8.77
C ASP A 11 -8.76 -8.54 -7.68
N PRO A 12 -9.91 -9.23 -7.81
CA PRO A 12 -10.40 -10.14 -6.77
C PRO A 12 -9.55 -11.40 -6.64
N ARG A 13 -8.65 -11.67 -7.59
CA ARG A 13 -7.79 -12.87 -7.61
C ARG A 13 -6.50 -12.69 -6.80
N THR A 14 -6.31 -11.52 -6.20
CA THR A 14 -5.06 -11.19 -5.48
C THR A 14 -5.33 -10.78 -4.05
N THR A 15 -4.42 -11.18 -3.18
CA THR A 15 -4.41 -10.80 -1.77
C THR A 15 -4.02 -9.34 -1.60
N VAL A 16 -4.35 -8.76 -0.46
CA VAL A 16 -3.98 -7.38 -0.11
C VAL A 16 -2.47 -7.20 -0.11
N LEU A 17 -1.71 -8.21 0.34
CA LEU A 17 -0.25 -8.15 0.35
C LEU A 17 0.34 -8.12 -1.07
N GLU A 18 -0.17 -8.94 -1.99
CA GLU A 18 0.27 -8.92 -3.39
C GLU A 18 -0.01 -7.57 -4.07
N LYS A 19 -1.16 -6.95 -3.75
CA LYS A 19 -1.51 -5.60 -4.23
C LYS A 19 -0.53 -4.56 -3.72
N ILE A 20 -0.17 -4.62 -2.44
CA ILE A 20 0.85 -3.74 -1.84
C ILE A 20 2.20 -3.94 -2.52
N ASP A 21 2.62 -5.18 -2.76
CA ASP A 21 3.90 -5.45 -3.43
C ASP A 21 3.93 -4.90 -4.86
N ARG A 22 2.85 -5.05 -5.63
CA ARG A 22 2.72 -4.42 -6.96
C ARG A 22 2.82 -2.90 -6.87
N ALA A 23 2.14 -2.30 -5.92
CA ALA A 23 2.16 -0.86 -5.69
C ALA A 23 3.58 -0.36 -5.34
N VAL A 24 4.31 -1.11 -4.51
CA VAL A 24 5.70 -0.80 -4.13
C VAL A 24 6.64 -0.92 -5.33
N VAL A 25 6.51 -1.97 -6.15
CA VAL A 25 7.31 -2.15 -7.37
C VAL A 25 7.08 -0.99 -8.34
N TYR A 26 5.81 -0.62 -8.55
CA TYR A 26 5.46 0.51 -9.41
C TYR A 26 5.96 1.84 -8.84
N TYR A 27 5.79 2.08 -7.53
CA TYR A 27 6.30 3.29 -6.86
C TYR A 27 7.81 3.43 -7.05
N ARG A 28 8.57 2.34 -6.85
CA ARG A 28 10.02 2.33 -7.09
C ARG A 28 10.38 2.60 -8.55
N SER A 29 9.66 2.01 -9.50
CA SER A 29 9.89 2.28 -10.92
C SER A 29 9.61 3.74 -11.28
N LYS A 30 8.61 4.36 -10.65
CA LYS A 30 8.17 5.72 -10.95
C LYS A 30 9.05 6.79 -10.29
N TYR A 31 9.46 6.57 -9.04
CA TYR A 31 10.17 7.58 -8.25
C TYR A 31 11.64 7.23 -7.97
N GLY A 32 12.08 6.01 -8.30
CA GLY A 32 13.47 5.56 -8.11
C GLY A 32 13.76 4.99 -6.71
N TYR A 33 12.80 4.98 -5.81
CA TYR A 33 12.98 4.56 -4.42
C TYR A 33 11.73 3.87 -3.84
N ILE A 34 11.90 3.12 -2.76
CA ILE A 34 10.82 2.38 -2.07
C ILE A 34 10.06 3.35 -1.15
N PRO A 35 8.73 3.24 -1.02
CA PRO A 35 7.95 4.01 -0.05
C PRO A 35 8.19 3.49 1.38
N ASP A 36 8.09 4.36 2.38
CA ASP A 36 8.29 3.99 3.78
C ASP A 36 7.01 3.44 4.41
N ILE A 37 5.85 4.03 4.05
CA ILE A 37 4.55 3.69 4.62
C ILE A 37 3.54 3.45 3.49
N CYS A 38 2.72 2.42 3.65
CA CYS A 38 1.54 2.15 2.84
C CYS A 38 0.29 2.22 3.74
N PHE A 39 -0.55 3.22 3.52
CA PHE A 39 -1.81 3.33 4.21
C PHE A 39 -2.91 2.57 3.46
N VAL A 40 -3.72 1.82 4.19
CA VAL A 40 -4.78 0.97 3.63
C VAL A 40 -6.08 1.11 4.42
N ASN A 41 -7.21 0.77 3.80
CA ASN A 41 -8.47 0.70 4.52
C ASN A 41 -8.44 -0.43 5.58
N PRO A 42 -8.84 -0.19 6.83
CA PRO A 42 -8.83 -1.22 7.88
C PRO A 42 -9.68 -2.46 7.55
N SER A 43 -10.76 -2.33 6.78
CA SER A 43 -11.61 -3.46 6.36
C SER A 43 -10.88 -4.48 5.47
N MET A 44 -9.73 -4.09 4.91
CA MET A 44 -8.88 -4.97 4.10
C MET A 44 -7.81 -5.67 4.95
N LEU A 45 -7.60 -5.22 6.18
CA LEU A 45 -6.73 -5.87 7.13
C LEU A 45 -7.58 -6.91 7.86
N ASN A 46 -7.40 -8.19 7.52
CA ASN A 46 -7.95 -9.27 8.34
C ASN A 46 -7.33 -9.21 9.77
N GLU A 47 -7.77 -10.06 10.70
CA GLU A 47 -7.31 -10.08 12.11
C GLU A 47 -5.78 -10.20 12.30
N THR A 48 -5.03 -10.48 11.24
CA THR A 48 -3.57 -10.57 11.25
C THR A 48 -2.93 -9.28 10.73
N PRO A 49 -1.95 -8.70 11.45
CA PRO A 49 -1.12 -7.61 10.93
C PRO A 49 -0.47 -8.02 9.61
N LEU A 50 -0.69 -7.25 8.55
CA LEU A 50 0.01 -7.46 7.28
C LEU A 50 1.49 -7.09 7.47
N LEU A 51 2.32 -8.11 7.70
CA LEU A 51 3.77 -7.97 7.74
C LEU A 51 4.29 -7.92 6.29
N ASN A 52 4.62 -6.72 5.81
CA ASN A 52 5.43 -6.56 4.60
C ASN A 52 6.85 -6.12 5.02
N PRO A 53 7.90 -6.91 4.72
CA PRO A 53 9.27 -6.58 5.14
C PRO A 53 9.84 -5.32 4.46
N LYS A 54 9.20 -4.82 3.39
CA LYS A 54 9.71 -3.69 2.58
C LYS A 54 9.05 -2.36 2.92
N VAL A 55 7.84 -2.35 3.48
CA VAL A 55 7.04 -1.15 3.71
C VAL A 55 6.19 -1.31 4.97
N GLU A 56 6.09 -0.25 5.77
CA GLU A 56 5.24 -0.24 6.95
C GLU A 56 3.77 -0.10 6.54
N VAL A 57 2.94 -1.10 6.84
CA VAL A 57 1.51 -1.05 6.52
C VAL A 57 0.73 -0.44 7.68
N LYS A 58 -0.02 0.64 7.41
CA LYS A 58 -0.81 1.35 8.43
C LYS A 58 -2.29 1.42 8.06
N PRO A 59 -3.21 1.11 8.99
CA PRO A 59 -4.64 1.35 8.76
C PRO A 59 -4.94 2.85 8.70
N LEU A 60 -5.76 3.27 7.74
CA LEU A 60 -6.30 4.62 7.67
C LEU A 60 -7.76 4.59 7.14
N PRO A 61 -8.78 4.81 8.01
CA PRO A 61 -10.19 4.67 7.65
C PRO A 61 -10.68 5.57 6.50
N VAL A 62 -10.02 6.71 6.27
CA VAL A 62 -10.41 7.66 5.21
C VAL A 62 -10.10 7.14 3.80
N ILE A 63 -9.20 6.15 3.69
CA ILE A 63 -8.85 5.53 2.42
C ILE A 63 -9.97 4.59 2.02
N GLN A 64 -10.46 4.71 0.79
CA GLN A 64 -11.49 3.81 0.27
C GLN A 64 -10.94 2.39 0.10
N PRO A 65 -11.77 1.33 0.24
CA PRO A 65 -11.35 -0.03 -0.09
C PRO A 65 -10.71 -0.11 -1.48
N TRP A 66 -9.76 -1.04 -1.64
CA TRP A 66 -8.96 -1.25 -2.86
C TRP A 66 -8.04 -0.08 -3.25
N ASN A 67 -7.98 0.96 -2.43
CA ASN A 67 -7.01 2.05 -2.57
C ASN A 67 -5.90 1.91 -1.53
N PHE A 68 -4.70 2.27 -1.96
CA PHE A 68 -3.46 2.18 -1.20
C PHE A 68 -2.73 3.51 -1.34
N TRP A 69 -2.40 4.16 -0.22
CA TRP A 69 -1.68 5.43 -0.24
C TRP A 69 -0.24 5.20 0.20
N LEU A 70 0.69 5.24 -0.75
CA LEU A 70 2.11 5.01 -0.51
C LEU A 70 2.81 6.35 -0.33
N VAL A 71 3.57 6.49 0.74
CA VAL A 71 4.29 7.72 1.06
C VAL A 71 5.74 7.46 1.38
N ARG A 72 6.57 8.46 1.04
CA ARG A 72 7.94 8.60 1.52
C ARG A 72 8.01 9.69 2.59
N LYS A 73 8.65 9.39 3.71
CA LYS A 73 8.88 10.30 4.83
C LYS A 73 10.23 11.00 4.72
#